data_AF-A0A7W1CRM2-F1
#
_entry.id   AF-A0A7W1CRM2-F1
#
_cell.length_a   1.000
_cell.length_b   1.000
_cell.length_c   1.000
_cell.angle_alpha   90.00
_cell.angle_beta   90.00
_cell.angle_gamma   90.00
#
_symmetry.space_group_name_H-M   'P 1'
#
loop_
_entity.id
_entity.type
_entity.pdbx_description
1 polymer ?
#
loop_
_entity_poly.entity_id
_entity_poly.type
_entity_poly.pdbx_seq_one_letter_code
_entity_poly.pdbx_strand_id
1 'polypeptide(L)' 'MAFQEGDKYRCPDPECGCEIQVTKSAAPGKGGDQNPTCCCGKEMVKM' A
#
# COMPACT_ATOMS: atom_id res chain seq x y z
N MET A 1 -0.78 6.25 -9.82
CA MET A 1 -1.56 5.08 -10.28
C MET A 1 -2.31 4.57 -9.08
N ALA A 2 -3.62 4.42 -9.20
CA ALA A 2 -4.42 3.91 -8.11
C ALA A 2 -4.00 2.47 -7.76
N PHE A 3 -4.05 2.13 -6.47
CA PHE A 3 -3.90 0.77 -5.99
C PHE A 3 -4.75 -0.20 -6.81
N GLN A 4 -4.15 -1.29 -7.30
CA GLN A 4 -4.87 -2.34 -7.99
C GLN A 4 -5.23 -3.45 -7.02
N GLU A 5 -6.42 -4.04 -7.20
CA GLU A 5 -6.82 -5.22 -6.43
C GLU A 5 -5.81 -6.35 -6.66
N GLY A 6 -5.36 -6.95 -5.57
CA GLY A 6 -4.28 -7.93 -5.56
C GLY A 6 -2.88 -7.36 -5.33
N ASP A 7 -2.69 -6.03 -5.42
CA ASP A 7 -1.39 -5.42 -5.13
C ASP A 7 -0.98 -5.69 -3.69
N LYS A 8 0.30 -6.02 -3.50
CA LYS A 8 0.90 -6.23 -2.19
C LYS A 8 1.89 -5.12 -1.89
N TYR A 9 1.85 -4.64 -0.65
CA TYR A 9 2.75 -3.63 -0.16
C TYR A 9 3.45 -4.14 1.07
N ARG A 10 4.75 -3.86 1.17
CA ARG A 10 5.58 -4.18 2.32
C ARG A 10 6.14 -2.92 2.93
N CYS A 11 6.23 -2.90 4.25
CA CYS A 11 7.03 -1.91 4.93
C CYS A 11 8.52 -2.12 4.56
N PRO A 12 9.25 -1.09 4.09
CA PRO A 12 10.68 -1.22 3.80
C PRO A 12 11.52 -1.46 5.07
N ASP A 13 10.93 -1.25 6.25
CA ASP A 13 11.58 -1.46 7.53
C ASP A 13 11.53 -2.92 7.96
N PRO A 14 12.68 -3.59 8.14
CA PRO A 14 12.74 -5.00 8.49
C PRO A 14 12.30 -5.29 9.94
N GLU A 15 12.36 -4.30 10.84
CA GLU A 15 11.89 -4.46 12.22
C GLU A 15 10.36 -4.37 12.31
N CYS A 16 9.76 -3.55 11.45
CA CYS A 16 8.30 -3.45 11.35
C CYS A 16 7.70 -4.65 10.58
N GLY A 17 8.20 -4.90 9.36
CA GLY A 17 7.82 -6.07 8.56
C GLY A 17 6.34 -6.14 8.12
N CYS A 18 5.54 -5.09 8.30
CA CYS A 18 4.12 -5.15 7.94
C CYS A 18 3.92 -5.36 6.44
N GLU A 19 2.94 -6.20 6.11
CA GLU A 19 2.50 -6.49 4.75
C GLU A 19 1.01 -6.23 4.65
N ILE A 20 0.59 -5.57 3.57
CA ILE A 20 -0.82 -5.40 3.25
C ILE A 20 -1.09 -5.87 1.82
N GLN A 21 -2.31 -6.34 1.60
CA GLN A 21 -2.82 -6.69 0.29
C GLN A 21 -4.04 -5.83 0.01
N VAL A 22 -4.07 -5.22 -1.18
CA VAL A 22 -5.23 -4.48 -1.66
C VAL A 22 -6.31 -5.50 -2.02
N THR A 23 -7.36 -5.59 -1.21
CA THR A 23 -8.50 -6.48 -1.48
C THR A 23 -9.56 -5.83 -2.34
N LYS A 24 -9.49 -4.49 -2.51
CA LYS A 24 -10.40 -3.72 -3.36
C LYS A 24 -9.74 -2.43 -3.79
N SER A 25 -9.70 -2.18 -5.10
CA SER A 25 -9.20 -0.93 -5.67
C SER A 25 -10.23 0.20 -5.60
N ALA A 26 -9.75 1.43 -5.52
CA ALA A 26 -10.61 2.61 -5.69
C ALA A 26 -11.08 2.73 -7.15
N ALA A 27 -12.27 3.31 -7.35
CA ALA A 27 -12.77 3.58 -8.70
C ALA A 27 -11.87 4.61 -9.41
N PRO A 28 -11.71 4.52 -10.75
CA PRO A 28 -10.87 5.45 -11.49
C PRO A 28 -11.31 6.90 -11.28
N GLY A 29 -10.36 7.78 -10.96
CA GLY A 29 -10.63 9.19 -10.68
C GLY A 29 -11.25 9.49 -9.31
N LYS A 30 -11.38 8.50 -8.42
CA LYS A 30 -11.86 8.68 -7.03
C LYS A 30 -10.73 8.64 -5.99
N GLY A 31 -9.48 8.83 -6.41
CA GLY A 31 -8.29 8.67 -5.58
C GLY A 31 -7.77 7.24 -5.58
N GLY A 32 -6.79 6.97 -4.72
CA GLY A 32 -6.09 5.67 -4.64
C GLY A 32 -4.61 5.74 -5.05
N ASP A 33 -4.12 6.91 -5.45
CA ASP A 33 -2.70 7.14 -5.78
C ASP A 33 -1.84 7.52 -4.55
N GLN A 34 -2.45 7.64 -3.37
CA GLN A 34 -1.75 7.99 -2.14
C GLN A 34 -1.14 6.73 -1.55
N ASN A 35 0.19 6.65 -1.49
CA ASN A 35 0.88 5.50 -0.91
C ASN A 35 0.39 5.18 0.51
N PRO A 36 0.30 3.90 0.88
CA PRO A 36 -0.12 3.54 2.21
C PRO A 36 1.01 3.86 3.18
N THR A 37 0.68 4.52 4.28
CA THR A 37 1.64 4.72 5.38
C THR A 37 1.57 3.51 6.30
N CYS A 38 2.72 2.89 6.54
CA CYS A 38 2.85 1.81 7.50
C CYS A 38 2.63 2.32 8.93
N CYS A 39 2.28 1.44 9.87
CA CYS A 39 2.14 1.76 11.29
C CYS A 39 3.40 2.39 11.92
N CYS A 40 4.58 2.17 11.34
CA CYS A 40 5.84 2.79 11.75
C CYS A 40 6.06 4.20 11.17
N GLY A 41 5.09 4.76 10.44
CA GLY A 41 5.16 6.09 9.83
C GLY A 41 5.91 6.15 8.49
N LYS A 42 6.44 5.02 8.00
CA LYS A 42 7.13 4.94 6.70
C LYS A 42 6.14 4.65 5.58
N GLU A 43 6.42 5.19 4.40
CA GLU A 43 5.67 4.82 3.19
C GLU A 43 5.95 3.36 2.82
N MET A 44 4.90 2.61 2.54
CA MET A 44 5.02 1.23 2.12
C MET A 44 5.43 1.17 0.64
N VAL A 45 6.24 0.17 0.31
CA VAL A 45 6.70 -0.11 -1.06
C VAL A 45 5.92 -1.27 -1.66
N LYS A 46 5.50 -1.11 -2.91
CA LYS A 46 4.85 -2.17 -3.68
C LYS A 46 5.83 -3.31 -3.93
N MET A 47 5.38 -4.54 -3.72
CA MET A 47 6.13 -5.77 -4.03
C MET A 47 5.98 -6.17 -5.50
#